data_AF-C9LA56-F1
#
_entry.id   AF-C9LA56-F1
#
_cell.length_a   1.000
_cell.length_b   1.000
_cell.length_c   1.000
_cell.angle_alpha   90.00
_cell.angle_beta   90.00
_cell.angle_gamma   90.00
#
_symmetry.space_group_name_H-M   'P 1'
#
loop_
_entity.id
_entity.type
_entity.pdbx_description
1 polymer ?
#
loop_
_entity_poly.entity_id
_entity_poly.type
_entity_poly.pdbx_seq_one_letter_code
_entity_poly.pdbx_strand_id
1 'polypeptide(L)'
;MKNIKRLLAIIGVGLLVGMYVLTFILSLTDHSKTGGMLMASLYATVVIPVLLYAFMLVYKWTHPKNEEIPKISAEASEIDTLIFDIGNVLAKYDWKKLLKELGYDEKTGTAVAKAVFLSKEWAEADRGILSEEELLQTFISNAPDYEKEIRETFDAVGKTISTYSYTKDWLSYLKKRGYKIYILSNFAKPVYDRCTKELDFLKLVDGGYMSWQIHCIKPEPEIYQKLITDFEIVPQKAVFIDDLMDNIAEARALGFHAVHFTSKKNAVRQLLDFGVK
;
A
#
# COMPACT_ATOMS: atom_id res chain seq x y z
N MET A 1 25.59 20.37 -3.73
CA MET A 1 24.97 20.51 -2.38
C MET A 1 25.76 19.84 -1.25
N LYS A 2 26.30 18.61 -1.39
CA LYS A 2 27.08 17.94 -0.30
C LYS A 2 28.32 18.72 0.17
N ASN A 3 29.05 19.35 -0.75
CA ASN A 3 30.29 20.09 -0.43
C ASN A 3 30.03 21.39 0.35
N ILE A 4 28.95 22.11 0.04
CA ILE A 4 28.55 23.33 0.76
C ILE A 4 28.11 23.03 2.20
N LYS A 5 27.35 21.95 2.41
CA LYS A 5 26.94 21.54 3.76
C LYS A 5 28.14 21.17 4.63
N ARG A 6 29.13 20.49 4.06
CA ARG A 6 30.38 20.12 4.76
C ARG A 6 31.22 21.35 5.10
N LEU A 7 31.32 22.32 4.19
CA LEU A 7 32.02 23.59 4.42
C LEU A 7 31.37 24.40 5.56
N LEU A 8 30.05 24.55 5.54
CA LEU A 8 29.30 25.26 6.59
C LEU A 8 29.44 24.57 7.95
N ALA A 9 29.45 23.23 8.00
CA ALA A 9 29.67 22.49 9.24
C ALA A 9 31.07 22.73 9.81
N ILE A 10 32.11 22.74 8.98
CA ILE A 10 33.49 23.01 9.41
C ILE A 10 33.63 24.45 9.93
N ILE A 11 33.02 25.43 9.24
CA ILE A 11 32.99 26.82 9.71
C ILE A 11 32.27 26.93 11.06
N GLY A 12 31.14 26.24 11.22
CA GLY A 12 30.39 26.20 12.48
C GLY A 12 31.20 25.60 13.64
N VAL A 13 31.94 24.51 13.39
CA VAL A 13 32.86 23.91 14.38
C VAL A 13 33.99 24.89 14.73
N GLY A 14 34.58 25.57 13.74
CA GLY A 14 35.62 26.57 13.96
C GLY A 14 35.15 27.73 14.84
N LEU A 15 33.93 28.24 14.59
CA LEU A 15 33.32 29.30 15.41
C LEU A 15 33.06 28.84 16.86
N LEU A 16 32.55 27.62 17.05
CA LEU A 16 32.32 27.04 18.37
C LEU A 16 33.62 26.89 19.16
N VAL A 17 34.66 26.32 18.54
CA VAL A 17 35.98 26.16 19.16
C VAL A 17 36.58 27.53 19.50
N GLY A 18 36.53 28.49 18.57
CA GLY A 18 37.00 29.85 18.80
C GLY A 18 36.29 30.53 19.97
N MET A 19 34.98 30.31 20.12
CA MET A 19 34.21 30.89 21.22
C MET A 19 34.59 30.29 22.58
N TYR A 20 34.79 28.97 22.67
CA TYR A 20 35.27 28.34 23.92
C TYR A 20 36.70 28.75 24.28
N VAL A 21 37.60 28.87 23.30
CA VAL A 21 38.96 29.37 23.52
C VAL A 21 38.94 30.81 24.03
N LEU A 22 38.07 31.66 23.46
CA LEU A 22 37.89 33.03 23.94
C LEU A 22 37.34 33.06 25.37
N THR A 23 36.35 32.23 25.70
CA THR A 23 35.81 32.10 27.06
C THR A 23 36.89 31.64 28.06
N PHE A 24 37.75 30.71 27.66
CA PHE A 24 38.87 30.25 28.48
C PHE A 24 39.90 31.36 28.74
N ILE A 25 40.28 32.11 27.70
CA ILE A 25 41.20 33.25 27.84
C ILE A 25 40.60 34.33 28.75
N LEU A 26 39.33 34.67 28.56
CA LEU A 26 38.64 35.67 29.38
C LEU A 26 38.49 35.22 30.84
N SER A 27 38.33 33.92 31.08
CA SER A 27 38.30 33.33 32.43
C SER A 27 39.63 33.46 33.17
N LEU A 28 40.76 33.61 32.48
CA LEU A 28 42.10 33.75 33.06
C LEU A 28 42.50 35.23 33.29
N THR A 29 41.72 36.18 32.78
CA THR A 29 41.94 37.62 32.97
C THR A 29 40.99 38.19 34.03
N ASP A 30 41.55 38.85 35.04
CA ASP A 30 40.81 39.42 36.18
C ASP A 30 40.15 40.77 35.79
N HIS A 31 38.97 40.68 35.18
CA HIS A 31 38.14 41.83 34.83
C HIS A 31 36.75 41.68 35.47
N SER A 32 36.19 42.80 35.98
CA SER A 32 34.89 42.84 36.67
C SER A 32 33.68 42.39 35.83
N LYS A 33 33.87 42.10 34.53
CA LYS A 33 32.83 41.66 33.59
C LYS A 33 32.96 40.19 33.16
N THR A 34 33.96 39.46 33.65
CA THR A 34 34.28 38.08 33.20
C THR A 34 33.11 37.10 33.41
N GLY A 35 32.38 37.20 34.53
CA GLY A 35 31.21 36.34 34.80
C GLY A 35 30.07 36.52 33.79
N GLY A 36 29.80 37.76 33.37
CA GLY A 36 28.77 38.06 32.37
C GLY A 36 29.15 37.56 30.97
N MET A 37 30.42 37.68 30.60
CA MET A 37 30.93 37.18 29.31
C MET A 37 30.93 35.65 29.26
N LEU A 38 31.26 34.97 30.36
CA LEU A 38 31.18 33.52 30.47
C LEU A 38 29.73 33.02 30.31
N MET A 39 28.78 33.65 31.01
CA MET A 39 27.36 33.31 30.87
C MET A 39 26.83 33.57 29.45
N ALA A 40 27.23 34.67 28.81
CA ALA A 40 26.87 34.93 27.41
C ALA A 40 27.39 33.83 26.46
N SER A 41 28.62 33.35 26.67
CA SER A 41 29.19 32.27 25.85
C SER A 41 28.51 30.91 26.07
N LEU A 42 28.14 30.58 27.31
CA LEU A 42 27.37 29.36 27.63
C LEU A 42 25.96 29.43 27.05
N TYR A 43 25.31 30.59 27.15
CA TYR A 43 24.01 30.83 26.55
C TYR A 43 24.07 30.68 25.02
N ALA A 44 25.10 31.26 24.39
CA ALA A 44 25.30 31.16 22.96
C ALA A 44 25.57 29.72 22.48
N THR A 45 26.29 28.90 23.25
CA THR A 45 26.61 27.51 22.86
C THR A 45 25.46 26.52 23.05
N VAL A 46 24.54 26.79 23.97
CA VAL A 46 23.42 25.86 24.24
C VAL A 46 22.12 26.37 23.64
N VAL A 47 21.77 27.64 23.87
CA VAL A 47 20.46 28.17 23.51
C VAL A 47 20.35 28.44 22.01
N ILE A 48 21.39 28.95 21.37
CA ILE A 48 21.34 29.22 19.92
C ILE A 48 21.15 27.92 19.11
N PRO A 49 21.89 26.81 19.34
CA PRO A 49 21.62 25.56 18.63
C PRO A 49 20.23 24.99 18.90
N VAL A 50 19.73 25.08 20.14
CA VAL A 50 18.38 24.62 20.50
C VAL A 50 17.32 25.45 19.76
N LEU A 51 17.45 26.77 19.72
CA LEU A 51 16.55 27.64 18.99
C LEU A 51 16.62 27.40 17.48
N LEU A 52 17.82 27.26 16.90
CA LEU A 52 17.99 26.92 15.49
C LEU A 52 17.35 25.58 15.14
N TYR A 53 17.48 24.58 16.00
CA TYR A 53 16.82 23.29 15.85
C TYR A 53 15.30 23.43 15.92
N ALA A 54 14.77 24.17 16.89
CA ALA A 54 13.34 24.45 17.01
C ALA A 54 12.79 25.18 15.77
N PHE A 55 13.51 26.20 15.27
CA PHE A 55 13.15 26.88 14.03
C PHE A 55 13.20 25.95 12.82
N MET A 56 14.21 25.08 12.71
CA MET A 56 14.26 24.06 11.66
C MET A 56 13.08 23.08 11.73
N LEU A 57 12.67 22.70 12.93
CA LEU A 57 11.54 21.79 13.15
C LEU A 57 10.22 22.44 12.71
N VAL A 58 9.99 23.70 13.13
CA VAL A 58 8.85 24.51 12.69
C VAL A 58 8.87 24.73 11.18
N TYR A 59 10.04 25.03 10.61
CA TYR A 59 10.20 25.18 9.16
C TYR A 59 9.85 23.89 8.41
N LYS A 60 10.36 22.75 8.85
CA LYS A 60 10.06 21.44 8.23
C LYS A 60 8.57 21.08 8.33
N TRP A 61 7.91 21.49 9.41
CA TRP A 61 6.49 21.24 9.61
C TRP A 61 5.59 22.18 8.78
N THR A 62 5.98 23.45 8.66
CA THR A 62 5.25 24.48 7.87
C THR A 62 5.55 24.42 6.38
N HIS A 63 6.70 23.88 5.99
CA HIS A 63 7.12 23.66 4.60
C HIS A 63 7.39 22.17 4.40
N PRO A 64 6.35 21.31 4.44
CA PRO A 64 6.51 19.92 4.06
C PRO A 64 7.12 19.91 2.66
N LYS A 65 8.24 19.20 2.48
CA LYS A 65 8.78 19.03 1.14
C LYS A 65 7.69 18.38 0.29
N ASN A 66 7.14 19.14 -0.66
CA ASN A 66 6.69 18.56 -1.91
C ASN A 66 7.97 18.04 -2.58
N GLU A 67 8.43 16.86 -2.17
CA GLU A 67 9.44 16.15 -2.94
C GLU A 67 8.82 15.96 -4.31
N GLU A 68 9.29 16.72 -5.29
CA GLU A 68 8.96 16.50 -6.69
C GLU A 68 9.39 15.07 -7.00
N ILE A 69 8.42 14.16 -6.99
CA ILE A 69 8.65 12.77 -7.30
C ILE A 69 9.01 12.74 -8.79
N PRO A 70 10.24 12.29 -9.15
CA PRO A 70 10.66 12.30 -10.53
C PRO A 70 9.69 11.46 -11.37
N LYS A 71 9.03 12.13 -12.31
CA LYS A 71 8.15 11.47 -13.26
C LYS A 71 8.98 10.63 -14.21
N ILE A 72 8.45 9.47 -14.55
CA ILE A 72 9.01 8.59 -15.56
C ILE A 72 8.53 9.11 -16.91
N SER A 73 9.43 9.20 -17.88
CA SER A 73 9.00 9.34 -19.27
C SER A 73 8.57 7.97 -19.80
N ALA A 74 7.31 7.86 -20.24
CA ALA A 74 6.78 6.63 -20.83
C ALA A 74 7.60 6.14 -22.04
N GLU A 75 8.32 7.05 -22.71
CA GLU A 75 9.19 6.76 -23.85
C GLU A 75 10.53 6.12 -23.47
N ALA A 76 11.00 6.25 -22.21
CA ALA A 76 12.32 5.77 -21.79
C ALA A 76 12.29 4.67 -20.71
N SER A 77 11.12 4.31 -20.20
CA SER A 77 10.98 3.29 -19.16
C SER A 77 10.66 1.93 -19.74
N GLU A 78 11.33 0.89 -19.26
CA GLU A 78 11.03 -0.50 -19.61
C GLU A 78 9.64 -0.91 -19.12
N ILE A 79 9.19 -0.36 -17.97
CA ILE A 79 7.86 -0.56 -17.40
C ILE A 79 7.12 0.77 -17.25
N ASP A 80 5.88 0.83 -17.70
CA ASP A 80 4.98 1.98 -17.52
C ASP A 80 3.64 1.62 -16.84
N THR A 81 3.34 0.33 -16.72
CA THR A 81 2.05 -0.17 -16.27
C THR A 81 2.18 -1.14 -15.10
N LEU A 82 1.33 -0.98 -14.09
CA LEU A 82 1.26 -1.84 -12.91
C LEU A 82 -0.18 -2.36 -12.76
N ILE A 83 -0.34 -3.68 -12.64
CA ILE A 83 -1.64 -4.33 -12.50
C ILE A 83 -1.65 -5.03 -11.14
N PHE A 84 -2.59 -4.66 -10.29
CA PHE A 84 -2.69 -5.19 -8.93
C PHE A 84 -3.90 -6.11 -8.78
N ASP A 85 -3.69 -7.24 -8.12
CA ASP A 85 -4.79 -7.90 -7.42
C ASP A 85 -5.26 -7.08 -6.21
N ILE A 86 -6.47 -7.35 -5.71
CA ILE A 86 -6.97 -6.74 -4.48
C ILE A 86 -6.71 -7.63 -3.26
N GLY A 87 -7.12 -8.89 -3.31
CA GLY A 87 -7.14 -9.80 -2.18
C GLY A 87 -5.74 -10.10 -1.66
N ASN A 88 -5.49 -9.84 -0.38
CA ASN A 88 -4.17 -9.99 0.26
C ASN A 88 -3.02 -9.17 -0.35
N VAL A 89 -3.28 -8.33 -1.36
CA VAL A 89 -2.31 -7.40 -1.97
C VAL A 89 -2.61 -5.96 -1.54
N LEU A 90 -3.81 -5.45 -1.83
CA LEU A 90 -4.25 -4.09 -1.50
C LEU A 90 -5.27 -4.04 -0.36
N ALA A 91 -6.03 -5.11 -0.16
CA ALA A 91 -6.93 -5.28 0.95
C ALA A 91 -6.84 -6.70 1.51
N LYS A 92 -6.93 -6.83 2.83
CA LYS A 92 -6.98 -8.14 3.48
C LYS A 92 -8.34 -8.78 3.19
N TYR A 93 -8.32 -10.07 2.86
CA TYR A 93 -9.51 -10.92 2.83
C TYR A 93 -9.47 -11.88 4.02
N ASP A 94 -10.36 -11.70 4.99
CA ASP A 94 -10.36 -12.42 6.27
C ASP A 94 -11.76 -12.89 6.68
N TRP A 95 -12.24 -13.93 6.00
CA TRP A 95 -13.51 -14.58 6.33
C TRP A 95 -13.48 -15.29 7.69
N LYS A 96 -12.31 -15.74 8.17
CA LYS A 96 -12.16 -16.37 9.49
C LYS A 96 -12.46 -15.36 10.60
N LYS A 97 -11.96 -14.13 10.46
CA LYS A 97 -12.30 -13.03 11.38
C LYS A 97 -13.80 -12.76 11.38
N LEU A 98 -14.45 -12.73 10.22
CA LEU A 98 -15.91 -12.54 10.15
C LEU A 98 -16.66 -13.61 10.96
N LEU A 99 -16.38 -14.90 10.73
CA LEU A 99 -17.06 -15.98 11.45
C LEU A 99 -16.85 -15.89 12.97
N LYS A 100 -15.66 -15.46 13.40
CA LYS A 100 -15.37 -15.21 14.82
C LYS A 100 -16.16 -14.02 15.38
N GLU A 101 -16.30 -12.93 14.61
CA GLU A 101 -17.06 -11.75 15.02
C GLU A 101 -18.57 -11.99 15.09
N LEU A 102 -19.09 -12.93 14.29
CA LEU A 102 -20.47 -13.41 14.37
C LEU A 102 -20.73 -14.31 15.59
N GLY A 103 -19.67 -14.67 16.33
CA GLY A 103 -19.80 -15.37 17.62
C GLY A 103 -20.16 -16.86 17.49
N TYR A 104 -19.91 -17.47 16.33
CA TYR A 104 -20.17 -18.90 16.14
C TYR A 104 -19.23 -19.77 16.96
N ASP A 105 -19.78 -20.86 17.49
CA ASP A 105 -18.95 -21.93 18.07
C ASP A 105 -18.14 -22.64 16.97
N GLU A 106 -17.17 -23.46 17.37
CA GLU A 106 -16.25 -24.11 16.43
C GLU A 106 -16.98 -25.01 15.42
N LYS A 107 -18.02 -25.72 15.86
CA LYS A 107 -18.80 -26.63 15.01
C LYS A 107 -19.54 -25.85 13.93
N THR A 108 -20.23 -24.78 14.34
CA THR A 108 -21.02 -23.90 13.48
C THR A 108 -20.12 -23.14 12.51
N GLY A 109 -19.05 -22.51 13.01
CA GLY A 109 -18.09 -21.80 12.19
C GLY A 109 -17.44 -22.71 11.14
N THR A 110 -17.13 -23.96 11.49
CA THR A 110 -16.59 -24.93 10.53
C THR A 110 -17.61 -25.34 9.47
N ALA A 111 -18.87 -25.57 9.85
CA ALA A 111 -19.94 -25.91 8.92
C ALA A 111 -20.20 -24.77 7.93
N VAL A 112 -20.36 -23.54 8.43
CA VAL A 112 -20.57 -22.34 7.61
C VAL A 112 -19.35 -22.05 6.72
N ALA A 113 -18.13 -22.18 7.24
CA ALA A 113 -16.92 -22.01 6.43
C ALA A 113 -16.88 -22.97 5.24
N LYS A 114 -17.25 -24.24 5.45
CA LYS A 114 -17.32 -25.26 4.39
C LYS A 114 -18.44 -24.99 3.39
N ALA A 115 -19.61 -24.56 3.88
CA ALA A 115 -20.77 -24.29 3.05
C ALA A 115 -20.61 -23.04 2.17
N VAL A 116 -19.93 -22.02 2.70
CA VAL A 116 -19.70 -20.72 2.05
C VAL A 116 -18.28 -20.64 1.51
N PHE A 117 -17.31 -20.16 2.29
CA PHE A 117 -15.99 -19.69 1.81
C PHE A 117 -15.05 -20.77 1.25
N LEU A 118 -15.21 -22.03 1.66
CA LEU A 118 -14.39 -23.15 1.21
C LEU A 118 -15.12 -24.03 0.18
N SER A 119 -16.31 -23.62 -0.24
CA SER A 119 -17.12 -24.32 -1.23
C SER A 119 -16.62 -24.02 -2.65
N LYS A 120 -16.95 -24.91 -3.61
CA LYS A 120 -16.65 -24.65 -5.02
C LYS A 120 -17.52 -23.51 -5.56
N GLU A 121 -18.72 -23.39 -5.02
CA GLU A 121 -19.71 -22.39 -5.39
C GLU A 121 -19.21 -20.98 -5.05
N TRP A 122 -18.47 -20.81 -3.95
CA TRP A 122 -17.85 -19.52 -3.62
C TRP A 122 -16.73 -19.14 -4.59
N ALA A 123 -15.92 -20.10 -5.06
CA ALA A 123 -14.93 -19.83 -6.09
C ALA A 123 -15.59 -19.37 -7.41
N GLU A 124 -16.72 -19.98 -7.78
CA GLU A 124 -17.50 -19.57 -8.95
C GLU A 124 -18.32 -18.29 -8.72
N ALA A 125 -18.59 -17.90 -7.47
CA ALA A 125 -19.26 -16.65 -7.14
C ALA A 125 -18.48 -15.42 -7.64
N ASP A 126 -17.15 -15.51 -7.68
CA ASP A 126 -16.29 -14.47 -8.24
C ASP A 126 -16.58 -14.25 -9.73
N ARG A 127 -17.03 -15.26 -10.47
CA ARG A 127 -17.43 -15.13 -11.88
C ARG A 127 -18.72 -14.30 -12.03
N GLY A 128 -19.58 -14.29 -11.02
CA GLY A 128 -20.80 -13.47 -11.01
C GLY A 128 -21.86 -13.90 -12.03
N ILE A 129 -21.96 -15.20 -12.35
CA ILE A 129 -23.01 -15.75 -13.23
C ILE A 129 -24.34 -15.89 -12.49
N LEU A 130 -24.29 -16.41 -11.26
CA LEU A 130 -25.48 -16.63 -10.45
C LEU A 130 -25.98 -15.31 -9.87
N SER A 131 -27.29 -15.16 -9.77
CA SER A 131 -27.89 -14.12 -8.96
C SER A 131 -27.54 -14.32 -7.48
N GLU A 132 -27.70 -13.25 -6.70
CA GLU A 132 -27.41 -13.29 -5.27
C GLU A 132 -28.26 -14.34 -4.53
N GLU A 133 -29.54 -14.48 -4.87
CA GLU A 133 -30.43 -15.48 -4.27
C GLU A 133 -30.05 -16.90 -4.70
N GLU A 134 -29.76 -17.13 -5.98
CA GLU A 134 -29.32 -18.46 -6.44
C GLU A 134 -28.03 -18.89 -5.73
N LEU A 135 -27.06 -17.97 -5.61
CA LEU A 135 -25.81 -18.23 -4.90
C LEU A 135 -26.06 -18.57 -3.43
N LEU A 136 -26.89 -17.79 -2.75
CA LEU A 136 -27.25 -18.04 -1.35
C LEU A 136 -27.92 -19.42 -1.17
N GLN A 137 -28.81 -19.80 -2.08
CA GLN A 137 -29.44 -21.12 -2.06
C GLN A 137 -28.44 -22.26 -2.26
N THR A 138 -27.38 -22.07 -3.06
CA THR A 138 -26.31 -23.07 -3.17
C THR A 138 -25.60 -23.28 -1.83
N PHE A 139 -25.30 -22.20 -1.10
CA PHE A 139 -24.67 -22.30 0.21
C PHE A 139 -25.57 -22.97 1.24
N ILE A 140 -26.86 -22.63 1.26
CA ILE A 140 -27.84 -23.27 2.14
C ILE A 140 -27.94 -24.77 1.85
N SER A 141 -27.93 -25.15 0.57
CA SER A 141 -27.96 -26.56 0.15
C SER A 141 -26.73 -27.35 0.60
N ASN A 142 -25.56 -26.68 0.73
CA ASN A 142 -24.33 -27.30 1.25
C ASN A 142 -24.42 -27.65 2.74
N ALA A 143 -25.24 -26.93 3.52
CA ALA A 143 -25.46 -27.21 4.94
C ALA A 143 -26.84 -26.72 5.42
N PRO A 144 -27.94 -27.45 5.10
CA PRO A 144 -29.32 -26.99 5.36
C PRO A 144 -29.62 -26.72 6.84
N ASP A 145 -29.00 -27.50 7.74
CA ASP A 145 -29.15 -27.33 9.20
C ASP A 145 -28.60 -25.99 9.73
N TYR A 146 -27.83 -25.26 8.90
CA TYR A 146 -27.16 -24.01 9.25
C TYR A 146 -27.66 -22.83 8.40
N GLU A 147 -28.87 -22.92 7.82
CA GLU A 147 -29.43 -21.88 6.96
C GLU A 147 -29.36 -20.48 7.58
N LYS A 148 -29.72 -20.36 8.86
CA LYS A 148 -29.74 -19.08 9.56
C LYS A 148 -28.35 -18.44 9.60
N GLU A 149 -27.33 -19.20 9.98
CA GLU A 149 -25.96 -18.74 10.10
C GLU A 149 -25.33 -18.46 8.73
N ILE A 150 -25.71 -19.23 7.70
CA ILE A 150 -25.30 -18.97 6.32
C ILE A 150 -25.86 -17.63 5.83
N ARG A 151 -27.15 -17.36 6.03
CA ARG A 151 -27.77 -16.09 5.66
C ARG A 151 -27.13 -14.91 6.39
N GLU A 152 -26.96 -15.03 7.71
CA GLU A 152 -26.30 -13.99 8.52
C GLU A 152 -24.84 -13.74 8.07
N THR A 153 -24.10 -14.81 7.77
CA THR A 153 -22.74 -14.71 7.23
C THR A 153 -22.74 -14.02 5.88
N PHE A 154 -23.66 -14.41 5.00
CA PHE A 154 -23.78 -13.89 3.66
C PHE A 154 -24.14 -12.41 3.65
N ASP A 155 -25.03 -11.97 4.53
CA ASP A 155 -25.36 -10.56 4.72
C ASP A 155 -24.15 -9.73 5.18
N ALA A 156 -23.24 -10.35 5.93
CA ALA A 156 -22.06 -9.71 6.49
C ALA A 156 -20.77 -9.86 5.64
N VAL A 157 -20.82 -10.46 4.43
CA VAL A 157 -19.61 -10.76 3.62
C VAL A 157 -18.75 -9.54 3.29
N GLY A 158 -19.32 -8.33 3.24
CA GLY A 158 -18.54 -7.11 3.06
C GLY A 158 -17.51 -6.85 4.16
N LYS A 159 -17.72 -7.38 5.37
CA LYS A 159 -16.79 -7.26 6.50
C LYS A 159 -15.57 -8.16 6.38
N THR A 160 -15.54 -9.06 5.39
CA THR A 160 -14.35 -9.88 5.10
C THR A 160 -13.21 -9.05 4.50
N ILE A 161 -13.50 -7.85 4.00
CA ILE A 161 -12.53 -6.98 3.34
C ILE A 161 -12.08 -5.88 4.30
N SER A 162 -10.78 -5.63 4.35
CA SER A 162 -10.22 -4.49 5.07
C SER A 162 -8.99 -3.94 4.35
N THR A 163 -9.02 -2.68 3.93
CA THR A 163 -7.92 -2.10 3.15
C THR A 163 -6.64 -1.98 3.98
N TYR A 164 -5.50 -2.37 3.40
CA TYR A 164 -4.22 -2.20 4.07
C TYR A 164 -3.86 -0.71 4.19
N SER A 165 -3.27 -0.32 5.32
CA SER A 165 -2.90 1.07 5.60
C SER A 165 -1.95 1.67 4.56
N TYR A 166 -1.14 0.83 3.91
CA TYR A 166 -0.18 1.27 2.90
C TYR A 166 -0.79 1.52 1.51
N THR A 167 -2.02 1.07 1.25
CA THR A 167 -2.58 0.96 -0.09
C THR A 167 -2.73 2.31 -0.77
N LYS A 168 -3.42 3.27 -0.12
CA LYS A 168 -3.64 4.60 -0.69
C LYS A 168 -2.32 5.33 -0.95
N ASP A 169 -1.39 5.27 -0.01
CA ASP A 169 -0.08 5.92 -0.14
C ASP A 169 0.77 5.28 -1.24
N TRP A 170 0.73 3.96 -1.37
CA TRP A 170 1.50 3.24 -2.39
C TRP A 170 0.99 3.54 -3.80
N LEU A 171 -0.32 3.44 -4.01
CA LEU A 171 -0.94 3.76 -5.30
C LEU A 171 -0.73 5.25 -5.66
N SER A 172 -0.89 6.15 -4.68
CA SER A 172 -0.66 7.58 -4.89
C SER A 172 0.79 7.88 -5.27
N TYR A 173 1.76 7.21 -4.64
CA TYR A 173 3.18 7.35 -4.97
C TYR A 173 3.46 6.90 -6.41
N LEU A 174 2.99 5.71 -6.78
CA LEU A 174 3.18 5.16 -8.13
C LEU A 174 2.51 6.03 -9.20
N LYS A 175 1.30 6.53 -8.95
CA LYS A 175 0.60 7.44 -9.86
C LYS A 175 1.32 8.76 -10.03
N LYS A 176 1.88 9.33 -8.96
CA LYS A 176 2.71 10.56 -9.03
C LYS A 176 3.99 10.35 -9.84
N ARG A 177 4.55 9.14 -9.85
CA ARG A 177 5.69 8.76 -10.72
C ARG A 177 5.30 8.65 -12.19
N GLY A 178 4.02 8.59 -12.51
CA GLY A 178 3.50 8.48 -13.88
C GLY A 178 3.16 7.06 -14.33
N TYR A 179 3.16 6.08 -13.44
CA TYR A 179 2.69 4.73 -13.78
C TYR A 179 1.19 4.73 -14.06
N LYS A 180 0.78 3.94 -15.05
CA LYS A 180 -0.60 3.50 -15.21
C LYS A 180 -0.89 2.38 -14.23
N ILE A 181 -2.02 2.48 -13.53
CA ILE A 181 -2.38 1.53 -12.49
C ILE A 181 -3.72 0.90 -12.85
N TYR A 182 -3.75 -0.42 -12.98
CA TYR A 182 -4.97 -1.19 -13.23
C TYR A 182 -5.21 -2.21 -12.12
N ILE A 183 -6.45 -2.66 -12.00
CA ILE A 183 -6.85 -3.75 -11.12
C ILE A 183 -7.25 -4.98 -11.94
N LEU A 184 -6.88 -6.16 -11.47
CA LEU A 184 -7.40 -7.43 -11.99
C LEU A 184 -7.61 -8.39 -10.82
N SER A 185 -8.85 -8.51 -10.34
CA SER A 185 -9.18 -9.27 -9.13
C SER A 185 -10.32 -10.25 -9.37
N ASN A 186 -10.17 -11.48 -8.87
CA ASN A 186 -11.33 -12.31 -8.58
C ASN A 186 -12.06 -11.64 -7.41
N PHE A 187 -13.34 -11.33 -7.60
CA PHE A 187 -14.13 -10.62 -6.61
C PHE A 187 -15.62 -10.89 -6.86
N ALA A 188 -16.34 -11.34 -5.83
CA ALA A 188 -17.77 -11.56 -5.92
C ALA A 188 -18.57 -10.25 -5.78
N LYS A 189 -19.59 -10.06 -6.63
CA LYS A 189 -20.46 -8.87 -6.60
C LYS A 189 -21.11 -8.62 -5.22
N PRO A 190 -21.64 -9.64 -4.50
CA PRO A 190 -22.23 -9.43 -3.17
C PRO A 190 -21.25 -8.82 -2.16
N VAL A 191 -19.95 -9.16 -2.26
CA VAL A 191 -18.90 -8.58 -1.42
C VAL A 191 -18.68 -7.12 -1.78
N TYR A 192 -18.54 -6.82 -3.08
CA TYR A 192 -18.31 -5.47 -3.59
C TYR A 192 -19.40 -4.50 -3.13
N ASP A 193 -20.67 -4.88 -3.29
CA ASP A 193 -21.82 -4.05 -2.93
C ASP A 193 -21.82 -3.69 -1.43
N ARG A 194 -21.26 -4.57 -0.57
CA ARG A 194 -21.23 -4.42 0.89
C ARG A 194 -19.92 -3.80 1.42
N CYS A 195 -18.87 -3.66 0.60
CA CYS A 195 -17.56 -3.15 1.05
C CYS A 195 -17.03 -1.93 0.26
N THR A 196 -17.88 -1.22 -0.48
CA THR A 196 -17.49 -0.07 -1.33
C THR A 196 -16.63 0.99 -0.61
N LYS A 197 -16.87 1.23 0.69
CA LYS A 197 -16.07 2.17 1.50
C LYS A 197 -14.62 1.73 1.68
N GLU A 198 -14.39 0.44 1.89
CA GLU A 198 -13.03 -0.12 2.00
C GLU A 198 -12.29 0.04 0.67
N LEU A 199 -13.01 -0.06 -0.45
CA LEU A 199 -12.47 0.02 -1.80
C LEU A 199 -12.34 1.46 -2.35
N ASP A 200 -12.40 2.49 -1.50
CA ASP A 200 -12.27 3.89 -1.91
C ASP A 200 -10.95 4.22 -2.62
N PHE A 201 -9.91 3.39 -2.43
CA PHE A 201 -8.64 3.49 -3.15
C PHE A 201 -8.78 3.25 -4.67
N LEU A 202 -9.87 2.64 -5.15
CA LEU A 202 -10.13 2.45 -6.59
C LEU A 202 -10.23 3.78 -7.33
N LYS A 203 -10.52 4.89 -6.65
CA LYS A 203 -10.47 6.25 -7.24
C LYS A 203 -9.06 6.66 -7.70
N LEU A 204 -8.03 5.96 -7.21
CA LEU A 204 -6.63 6.22 -7.55
C LEU A 204 -6.16 5.42 -8.77
N VAL A 205 -6.91 4.42 -9.23
CA VAL A 205 -6.50 3.59 -10.38
C VAL A 205 -6.99 4.20 -11.70
N ASP A 206 -6.47 3.73 -12.82
CA ASP A 206 -6.81 4.19 -14.18
C ASP A 206 -7.83 3.26 -14.87
N GLY A 207 -8.12 2.11 -14.27
CA GLY A 207 -9.12 1.16 -14.76
C GLY A 207 -8.91 -0.22 -14.15
N GLY A 208 -9.49 -1.23 -14.79
CA GLY A 208 -9.35 -2.63 -14.40
C GLY A 208 -10.67 -3.38 -14.32
N TYR A 209 -10.56 -4.65 -13.93
CA TYR A 209 -11.71 -5.54 -13.77
C TYR A 209 -11.72 -6.22 -12.40
N MET A 210 -12.91 -6.25 -11.83
CA MET A 210 -13.33 -7.31 -10.94
C MET A 210 -14.03 -8.37 -11.79
N SER A 211 -13.71 -9.64 -11.56
CA SER A 211 -14.17 -10.79 -12.36
C SER A 211 -15.68 -10.79 -12.63
N TRP A 212 -16.50 -10.44 -11.64
CA TRP A 212 -17.97 -10.41 -11.77
C TRP A 212 -18.47 -9.46 -12.87
N GLN A 213 -17.70 -8.42 -13.21
CA GLN A 213 -18.08 -7.43 -14.23
C GLN A 213 -17.97 -7.99 -15.65
N ILE A 214 -17.17 -9.03 -15.84
CA ILE A 214 -16.80 -9.57 -17.15
C ILE A 214 -16.94 -11.09 -17.24
N HIS A 215 -17.43 -11.74 -16.18
CA HIS A 215 -17.71 -13.17 -16.11
C HIS A 215 -16.54 -14.10 -16.41
N CYS A 216 -15.32 -13.63 -16.15
CA CYS A 216 -14.07 -14.38 -16.30
C CYS A 216 -13.29 -14.28 -14.98
N ILE A 217 -12.62 -15.36 -14.56
CA ILE A 217 -11.84 -15.40 -13.33
C ILE A 217 -10.38 -15.72 -13.63
N LYS A 218 -9.44 -15.21 -12.83
CA LYS A 218 -8.06 -15.70 -12.83
C LYS A 218 -8.03 -17.14 -12.30
N PRO A 219 -7.14 -18.01 -12.82
CA PRO A 219 -6.09 -17.75 -13.81
C PRO A 219 -6.54 -18.04 -15.27
N GLU A 220 -7.80 -17.83 -15.65
CA GLU A 220 -8.23 -18.04 -17.04
C GLU A 220 -7.60 -16.97 -17.97
N PRO A 221 -6.98 -17.35 -19.11
CA PRO A 221 -6.30 -16.39 -20.00
C PRO A 221 -7.22 -15.27 -20.49
N GLU A 222 -8.52 -15.54 -20.63
CA GLU A 222 -9.54 -14.63 -21.13
C GLU A 222 -9.62 -13.33 -20.32
N ILE A 223 -9.47 -13.40 -18.99
CA ILE A 223 -9.56 -12.22 -18.12
C ILE A 223 -8.38 -11.26 -18.36
N TYR A 224 -7.19 -11.80 -18.57
CA TYR A 224 -5.97 -11.05 -18.87
C TYR A 224 -6.02 -10.48 -20.28
N GLN A 225 -6.44 -11.29 -21.25
CA GLN A 225 -6.54 -10.87 -22.65
C GLN A 225 -7.55 -9.73 -22.81
N LYS A 226 -8.67 -9.79 -22.08
CA LYS A 226 -9.65 -8.70 -22.03
C LYS A 226 -9.05 -7.41 -21.46
N LEU A 227 -8.28 -7.51 -20.37
CA LEU A 227 -7.57 -6.36 -19.80
C LEU A 227 -6.56 -5.75 -20.79
N ILE A 228 -5.79 -6.60 -21.48
CA ILE A 228 -4.83 -6.18 -22.53
C ILE A 228 -5.54 -5.40 -23.62
N THR A 229 -6.62 -5.96 -24.16
CA THR A 229 -7.34 -5.38 -25.30
C THR A 229 -8.05 -4.08 -24.91
N ASP A 230 -8.80 -4.07 -23.82
CA ASP A 230 -9.67 -2.93 -23.48
C ASP A 230 -8.88 -1.71 -22.95
N PHE A 231 -7.69 -1.93 -22.39
CA PHE A 231 -6.82 -0.87 -21.87
C PHE A 231 -5.53 -0.66 -22.67
N GLU A 232 -5.40 -1.33 -23.83
CA GLU A 232 -4.24 -1.23 -24.73
C GLU A 232 -2.89 -1.48 -24.01
N ILE A 233 -2.88 -2.42 -23.07
CA ILE A 233 -1.69 -2.72 -22.25
C ILE A 233 -0.70 -3.51 -23.09
N VAL A 234 0.57 -3.06 -23.11
CA VAL A 234 1.68 -3.85 -23.68
C VAL A 234 2.23 -4.76 -22.57
N PRO A 235 2.05 -6.10 -22.63
CA PRO A 235 2.42 -6.99 -21.52
C PRO A 235 3.89 -6.87 -21.09
N GLN A 236 4.80 -6.68 -22.05
CA GLN A 236 6.24 -6.52 -21.81
C GLN A 236 6.59 -5.21 -21.08
N LYS A 237 5.67 -4.24 -21.01
CA LYS A 237 5.83 -2.99 -20.25
C LYS A 237 4.99 -2.98 -18.96
N ALA A 238 4.37 -4.11 -18.62
CA ALA A 238 3.45 -4.22 -17.51
C ALA A 238 3.94 -5.25 -16.47
N VAL A 239 3.80 -4.90 -15.20
CA VAL A 239 4.05 -5.83 -14.08
C VAL A 239 2.74 -6.18 -13.40
N PHE A 240 2.40 -7.47 -13.38
CA PHE A 240 1.27 -8.02 -12.63
C PHE A 240 1.68 -8.44 -11.22
N ILE A 241 0.90 -8.07 -10.21
CA ILE A 241 1.22 -8.25 -8.79
C ILE A 241 0.06 -8.98 -8.12
N ASP A 242 0.31 -10.21 -7.68
CA ASP A 242 -0.72 -11.14 -7.18
C ASP A 242 -0.13 -12.09 -6.13
N ASP A 243 -0.92 -12.53 -5.17
CA ASP A 243 -0.50 -13.44 -4.08
C ASP A 243 -0.57 -14.93 -4.48
N LEU A 244 -1.26 -15.29 -5.56
CA LEU A 244 -1.40 -16.68 -6.01
C LEU A 244 -0.44 -17.02 -7.16
N MET A 245 0.31 -18.12 -6.99
CA MET A 245 1.30 -18.55 -7.97
C MET A 245 0.72 -18.94 -9.33
N ASP A 246 -0.51 -19.48 -9.38
CA ASP A 246 -1.17 -19.85 -10.63
C ASP A 246 -1.49 -18.60 -11.47
N ASN A 247 -1.96 -17.53 -10.83
CA ASN A 247 -2.20 -16.23 -11.47
C ASN A 247 -0.90 -15.62 -12.00
N ILE A 248 0.20 -15.77 -11.24
CA ILE A 248 1.54 -15.33 -11.64
C ILE A 248 2.07 -16.13 -12.84
N ALA A 249 1.82 -17.44 -12.87
CA ALA A 249 2.23 -18.30 -13.97
C ALA A 249 1.51 -17.93 -15.27
N GLU A 250 0.19 -17.74 -15.20
CA GLU A 250 -0.60 -17.35 -16.38
C GLU A 250 -0.21 -15.97 -16.91
N ALA A 251 -0.04 -14.99 -16.02
CA ALA A 251 0.41 -13.66 -16.43
C ALA A 251 1.76 -13.71 -17.19
N ARG A 252 2.71 -14.53 -16.71
CA ARG A 252 3.99 -14.73 -17.40
C ARG A 252 3.83 -15.42 -18.75
N ALA A 253 2.93 -16.40 -18.85
CA ALA A 253 2.63 -17.09 -20.11
C ALA A 253 2.11 -16.11 -21.19
N LEU A 254 1.38 -15.08 -20.77
CA LEU A 254 0.85 -14.00 -21.62
C LEU A 254 1.84 -12.83 -21.83
N GLY A 255 3.08 -12.96 -21.35
CA GLY A 255 4.15 -12.00 -21.60
C GLY A 255 4.25 -10.84 -20.61
N PHE A 256 3.48 -10.86 -19.51
CA PHE A 256 3.66 -9.90 -18.42
C PHE A 256 4.93 -10.18 -17.64
N HIS A 257 5.55 -9.12 -17.11
CA HIS A 257 6.36 -9.27 -15.90
C HIS A 257 5.43 -9.57 -14.72
N ALA A 258 5.88 -10.38 -13.76
CA ALA A 258 5.01 -10.74 -12.63
C ALA A 258 5.77 -10.88 -11.31
N VAL A 259 5.18 -10.33 -10.27
CA VAL A 259 5.66 -10.28 -8.88
C VAL A 259 4.72 -11.09 -8.01
N HIS A 260 5.21 -12.20 -7.46
CA HIS A 260 4.48 -12.93 -6.43
C HIS A 260 4.51 -12.11 -5.12
N PHE A 261 3.34 -11.64 -4.72
CA PHE A 261 3.17 -10.76 -3.58
C PHE A 261 3.16 -11.55 -2.28
N THR A 262 4.22 -11.41 -1.49
CA THR A 262 4.30 -11.96 -0.12
C THR A 262 4.26 -10.86 0.95
N SER A 263 4.64 -9.63 0.58
CA SER A 263 4.53 -8.43 1.39
C SER A 263 4.85 -7.20 0.53
N LYS A 264 4.38 -6.01 0.93
CA LYS A 264 4.73 -4.75 0.26
C LYS A 264 6.25 -4.55 0.15
N LYS A 265 7.00 -4.84 1.22
CA LYS A 265 8.47 -4.68 1.23
C LYS A 265 9.14 -5.58 0.17
N ASN A 266 8.69 -6.82 0.07
CA ASN A 266 9.22 -7.76 -0.89
C ASN A 266 8.79 -7.40 -2.33
N ALA A 267 7.53 -7.00 -2.52
CA ALA A 267 7.02 -6.54 -3.82
C ALA A 267 7.79 -5.32 -4.32
N VAL A 268 8.05 -4.31 -3.48
CA VAL A 268 8.87 -3.14 -3.84
C VAL A 268 10.28 -3.56 -4.24
N ARG A 269 10.89 -4.55 -3.55
CA ARG A 269 12.21 -5.06 -3.93
C ARG A 269 12.19 -5.71 -5.32
N GLN A 270 11.21 -6.58 -5.60
CA GLN A 270 11.09 -7.24 -6.90
C GLN A 270 10.78 -6.24 -8.02
N LEU A 271 9.96 -5.22 -7.73
CA LEU A 271 9.64 -4.15 -8.68
C LEU A 271 10.89 -3.37 -9.12
N LEU A 272 11.86 -3.17 -8.24
CA LEU A 272 13.14 -2.53 -8.60
C LEU A 272 13.93 -3.32 -9.64
N ASP A 273 13.81 -4.65 -9.66
CA ASP A 273 14.49 -5.50 -10.64
C ASP A 273 13.94 -5.27 -12.07
N PHE A 274 12.72 -4.74 -12.19
CA PHE A 274 12.10 -4.30 -13.45
C PHE A 274 12.24 -2.79 -13.68
N GLY A 275 13.11 -2.11 -12.93
CA GLY A 275 13.31 -0.65 -13.03
C GLY A 275 12.19 0.19 -12.41
N VAL A 276 11.25 -0.43 -11.68
CA VAL A 276 10.15 0.27 -11.00
C VAL A 276 10.63 0.85 -9.67
N LYS A 277 10.96 2.15 -9.69
CA LYS A 277 11.46 2.91 -8.51
C LYS A 277 10.33 3.45 -7.63
#